data_AF-A0A519XT03-F1
#
_entry.id   AF-A0A519XT03-F1
#
_cell.length_a   1.000
_cell.length_b   1.000
_cell.length_c   1.000
_cell.angle_alpha   90.00
_cell.angle_beta   90.00
_cell.angle_gamma   90.00
#
_symmetry.space_group_name_H-M   'P 1'
#
loop_
_entity.id
_entity.type
_entity.pdbx_description
1 polymer ?
#
loop_
_entity_poly.entity_id
_entity_poly.type
_entity_poly.pdbx_seq_one_letter_code
_entity_poly.pdbx_strand_id
1 'polypeptide(L)' 'PGASTAVSIMLDLVQRCFPEHAATPEWQATFRRLVPSFGQHLADNPELTARVRAHSAQVLKLA' A
#
# COMPACT_ATOMS: atom_id res chain seq x y z
N PRO A 1 -5.63 -12.95 7.76
CA PRO A 1 -4.59 -13.16 6.72
C PRO A 1 -5.02 -12.85 5.26
N GLY A 2 -6.30 -12.60 4.93
CA GLY A 2 -6.71 -12.40 3.53
C GLY A 2 -6.64 -10.97 2.98
N ALA A 3 -6.86 -9.94 3.82
CA ALA A 3 -6.98 -8.56 3.34
C ALA A 3 -5.66 -8.02 2.76
N SER A 4 -4.53 -8.30 3.41
CA SER A 4 -3.21 -7.85 2.94
C SER A 4 -2.76 -8.55 1.65
N THR A 5 -3.09 -9.84 1.48
CA THR A 5 -2.78 -10.58 0.26
C THR A 5 -3.63 -10.12 -0.92
N ALA A 6 -4.94 -9.90 -0.70
CA ALA A 6 -5.85 -9.45 -1.75
C ALA A 6 -5.47 -8.07 -2.30
N VAL A 7 -5.11 -7.13 -1.43
CA VAL A 7 -4.72 -5.77 -1.85
C VAL A 7 -3.45 -5.78 -2.70
N SER A 8 -2.42 -6.53 -2.30
CA SER A 8 -1.19 -6.67 -3.10
C SER A 8 -1.47 -7.24 -4.49
N ILE A 9 -2.26 -8.32 -4.58
CA ILE A 9 -2.63 -8.94 -5.86
C ILE A 9 -3.39 -7.96 -6.76
N MET A 10 -4.32 -7.18 -6.21
CA MET A 10 -5.10 -6.21 -6.98
C MET A 10 -4.23 -5.08 -7.53
N LEU A 11 -3.28 -4.58 -6.74
CA LEU A 11 -2.33 -3.56 -7.20
C LEU A 11 -1.41 -4.09 -8.30
N ASP A 12 -0.95 -5.33 -8.20
CA ASP A 12 -0.15 -5.98 -9.22
C ASP A 12 -0.95 -6.18 -10.50
N LEU A 13 -2.22 -6.59 -10.40
CA LEU A 13 -3.12 -6.75 -11.54
C LEU A 13 -3.33 -5.42 -12.28
N VAL A 14 -3.59 -4.33 -11.54
CA VAL A 14 -3.77 -3.00 -12.13
C VAL A 14 -2.51 -2.55 -12.86
N GLN A 15 -1.33 -2.74 -12.26
CA GLN A 15 -0.05 -2.39 -12.91
C GLN A 15 0.19 -3.22 -14.18
N ARG A 16 -0.21 -4.49 -14.21
CA ARG A 16 -0.06 -5.37 -15.37
C ARG A 16 -1.05 -5.06 -16.50
N CYS A 17 -2.29 -4.74 -16.16
CA CYS A 17 -3.33 -4.48 -17.15
C CYS A 17 -3.27 -3.04 -17.72
N PHE A 18 -2.76 -2.08 -16.95
CA PHE A 18 -2.70 -0.67 -17.34
C PHE A 18 -1.31 -0.07 -17.07
N PRO A 19 -0.23 -0.61 -17.65
CA PRO A 19 1.14 -0.21 -17.31
C PRO A 19 1.44 1.25 -17.62
N GLU A 20 0.94 1.77 -18.74
CA GLU A 20 1.15 3.17 -19.14
C GLU A 20 0.49 4.16 -18.17
N HIS A 21 -0.73 3.85 -17.73
CA HIS A 21 -1.46 4.67 -16.74
C HIS A 21 -0.87 4.51 -15.34
N ALA A 22 -0.51 3.29 -14.94
CA ALA A 22 0.08 3.04 -13.64
C ALA A 22 1.45 3.72 -13.47
N ALA A 23 2.17 3.98 -14.57
CA ALA A 23 3.43 4.72 -14.55
C ALA A 23 3.25 6.24 -14.43
N THR A 24 2.03 6.79 -14.61
CA THR A 24 1.85 8.24 -14.55
C THR A 24 1.98 8.79 -13.12
N PRO A 25 2.46 10.03 -12.95
CA PRO A 25 2.58 10.65 -11.63
C PRO A 25 1.27 10.71 -10.86
N GLU A 26 0.13 10.90 -11.55
CA GLU A 26 -1.19 11.02 -10.94
C GLU A 26 -1.63 9.70 -10.29
N TRP A 27 -1.40 8.59 -10.97
CA TRP A 27 -1.74 7.26 -10.44
C TRP A 27 -0.78 6.85 -9.34
N GLN A 28 0.52 7.11 -9.50
CA GLN A 28 1.50 6.90 -8.44
C GLN A 28 1.16 7.69 -7.17
N ALA A 29 0.74 8.96 -7.31
CA ALA A 29 0.27 9.76 -6.20
C ALA A 29 -0.99 9.17 -5.55
N THR A 30 -1.93 8.67 -6.36
CA THR A 30 -3.15 8.03 -5.88
C THR A 30 -2.85 6.74 -5.10
N PHE A 31 -1.97 5.88 -5.61
CA PHE A 31 -1.57 4.66 -4.92
C PHE A 31 -0.92 4.95 -3.57
N ARG A 32 -0.01 5.93 -3.51
CA ARG A 32 0.63 6.33 -2.24
C ARG A 32 -0.35 6.99 -1.27
N ARG A 33 -1.37 7.70 -1.77
CA ARG A 33 -2.42 8.27 -0.92
C ARG A 33 -3.29 7.18 -0.29
N LEU A 34 -3.64 6.15 -1.05
CA LEU A 34 -4.49 5.04 -0.59
C LEU A 34 -3.70 4.02 0.24
N VAL A 35 -2.46 3.74 -0.16
CA VAL A 35 -1.56 2.78 0.46
C VAL A 35 -0.22 3.50 0.68
N PRO A 36 0.00 4.12 1.85
CA PRO A 36 1.22 4.88 2.14
C PRO A 36 2.53 4.10 2.01
N SER A 37 2.46 2.77 2.16
CA SER A 37 3.58 1.85 1.97
C SER A 37 3.71 1.32 0.54
N PHE A 38 2.97 1.86 -0.44
CA PHE A 38 3.01 1.39 -1.82
C PHE A 38 4.44 1.45 -2.38
N GLY A 39 4.88 0.33 -2.98
CA GLY A 39 6.24 0.17 -3.50
C GLY A 39 7.32 -0.06 -2.44
N GLN A 40 6.96 -0.20 -1.16
CA GLN A 40 7.91 -0.46 -0.08
C GLN A 40 7.69 -1.85 0.52
N HIS A 41 8.79 -2.59 0.71
CA HIS A 41 8.77 -3.82 1.48
C HIS A 41 8.76 -3.51 2.97
N LEU A 42 7.59 -3.65 3.59
CA LEU A 42 7.43 -3.43 5.03
C LEU A 42 8.30 -4.38 5.87
N ALA A 43 8.48 -5.62 5.41
CA ALA A 43 9.30 -6.63 6.11
C ALA A 43 10.75 -6.17 6.32
N ASP A 44 11.28 -5.40 5.37
CA ASP A 44 12.66 -4.92 5.39
C ASP A 44 12.81 -3.57 6.09
N ASN A 45 11.69 -2.93 6.47
CA ASN A 45 11.66 -1.63 7.12
C ASN A 45 10.84 -1.68 8.43
N PRO A 46 11.49 -2.00 9.56
CA PRO A 46 10.80 -2.14 10.85
C PRO A 46 10.21 -0.82 11.35
N GLU A 47 10.85 0.32 11.06
CA GLU A 47 10.34 1.65 11.43
C GLU A 47 9.05 1.97 10.67
N LEU A 48 9.05 1.75 9.34
CA LEU A 48 7.87 1.92 8.52
C LEU A 48 6.74 0.99 8.96
N THR A 49 7.05 -0.26 9.28
CA THR A 49 6.07 -1.22 9.80
C THR A 49 5.43 -0.74 11.10
N ALA A 50 6.23 -0.21 12.03
CA ALA A 50 5.71 0.35 13.28
C ALA A 50 4.77 1.54 13.02
N ARG A 51 5.17 2.46 12.13
CA ARG A 51 4.35 3.62 11.75
C ARG A 51 3.03 3.23 11.10
N VAL A 52 3.06 2.30 10.15
CA VAL A 52 1.84 1.81 9.46
C VAL A 52 0.91 1.13 10.45
N ARG A 53 1.43 0.26 11.33
CA ARG A 53 0.62 -0.41 12.37
C ARG A 53 0.01 0.58 13.36
N ALA A 54 0.78 1.56 13.83
CA ALA A 54 0.29 2.60 14.73
C ALA A 54 -0.83 3.42 14.08
N HIS A 55 -0.66 3.81 12.81
CA HIS A 55 -1.68 4.51 12.05
C HIS A 55 -2.96 3.67 11.91
N SER A 56 -2.84 2.40 11.51
CA SER A 56 -3.99 1.50 11.40
C SER A 56 -4.69 1.29 12.75
N ALA A 57 -3.95 1.14 13.84
CA ALA A 57 -4.52 0.99 15.19
C ALA A 57 -5.30 2.25 15.60
N GLN A 58 -4.76 3.44 15.33
CA GLN A 58 -5.43 4.71 15.60
C GLN A 58 -6.73 4.86 14.79
N VAL A 59 -6.69 4.61 13.48
CA VAL A 59 -7.85 4.72 12.59
C VAL A 59 -8.95 3.74 12.98
N LEU A 60 -8.57 2.51 13.34
CA LEU A 60 -9.50 1.45 13.73
C LEU A 60 -9.89 1.51 15.22
N LYS A 61 -9.39 2.48 15.99
CA LYS A 61 -9.63 2.62 17.44
C LYS A 61 -9.28 1.35 18.23
N LEU A 62 -8.15 0.74 17.88
CA LEU A 62 -7.58 -0.44 18.54
C LEU A 62 -6.46 -0.07 19.53
N ALA A 63 -6.29 1.22 19.80
CA ALA A 63 -5.30 1.80 20.71
C ALA A 63 -5.99 2.32 21.97
#